data_AF-A0A346PS20-F1
#
_entry.id   AF-A0A346PS20-F1
#
_cell.length_a   1.000
_cell.length_b   1.000
_cell.length_c   1.000
_cell.angle_alpha   90.00
_cell.angle_beta   90.00
_cell.angle_gamma   90.00
#
_symmetry.space_group_name_H-M   'P 1'
#
loop_
_entity.id
_entity.type
_entity.pdbx_description
1 polymer ?
#
loop_
_entity_poly.entity_id
_entity_poly.type
_entity_poly.pdbx_seq_one_letter_code
_entity_poly.pdbx_strand_id
1 'polypeptide(L)'
;MTVHTTYFGGVGQYEPSEGADVFGVVRYPKEFVERVTDRNIPAIAPPEDLLNAYKTVEEAAEENSEPNPASIAWNSVSYERRYLEHLEGPGQQAVLAELVDRARERDVWLVCWEKDARWCHRRLLASAVVTQLEDVEVVHHPDPTTIPVEETSDDEEGDPTLADFASGGA
;
A
#
# COMPACT_ATOMS: atom_id res chain seq x y z
N MET A 1 18.49 11.31 -6.45
CA MET A 1 17.31 11.66 -5.62
C MET A 1 16.55 10.39 -5.35
N THR A 2 15.77 10.36 -4.28
CA THR A 2 15.07 9.16 -3.85
C THR A 2 13.60 9.48 -3.60
N VAL A 3 12.72 8.64 -4.14
CA VAL A 3 11.30 8.62 -3.76
C VAL A 3 11.13 7.60 -2.64
N HIS A 4 10.94 8.12 -1.44
CA HIS A 4 10.64 7.33 -0.27
C HIS A 4 9.13 7.09 -0.14
N THR A 5 8.74 5.94 0.39
CA THR A 5 7.35 5.72 0.80
C THR A 5 7.30 5.26 2.25
N THR A 6 6.37 5.78 3.04
CA THR A 6 6.16 5.31 4.40
C THR A 6 4.72 5.47 4.87
N TYR A 7 4.46 5.12 6.12
CA TYR A 7 3.19 5.33 6.80
C TYR A 7 3.31 6.46 7.83
N PHE A 8 2.20 7.06 8.25
CA PHE A 8 2.25 8.22 9.15
C PHE A 8 3.03 7.99 10.45
N GLY A 9 2.90 6.83 11.07
CA GLY A 9 3.68 6.47 12.26
C GLY A 9 5.17 6.23 11.96
N GLY A 10 5.53 5.97 10.71
CA GLY A 10 6.90 5.75 10.25
C GLY A 10 7.67 7.06 10.01
N VAL A 11 6.99 8.18 9.73
CA VAL A 11 7.67 9.45 9.42
C VAL A 11 8.64 9.86 10.53
N GLY A 12 8.22 9.82 11.79
CA GLY A 12 9.10 10.11 12.93
C GLY A 12 10.14 9.02 13.23
N GLN A 13 9.97 7.80 12.71
CA GLN A 13 10.91 6.70 12.89
C GLN A 13 12.04 6.74 11.86
N TYR A 14 11.73 7.11 10.62
CA TYR A 14 12.69 7.12 9.51
C TYR A 14 13.28 8.50 9.22
N GLU A 15 12.76 9.54 9.87
CA GLU A 15 13.29 10.92 9.92
C GLU A 15 13.71 11.46 8.54
N PRO A 16 12.75 11.94 7.71
CA PRO A 16 13.07 12.64 6.48
C PRO A 16 14.10 13.75 6.73
N SER A 17 15.07 13.90 5.83
CA SER A 17 16.05 14.98 5.93
C SER A 17 15.38 16.36 5.88
N GLU A 18 16.00 17.40 6.47
CA GLU A 18 15.43 18.76 6.51
C GLU A 18 15.12 19.37 5.13
N GLY A 19 15.73 18.85 4.06
CA GLY A 19 15.49 19.28 2.68
C GLY A 19 14.56 18.36 1.87
N ALA A 20 13.96 17.35 2.49
CA ALA A 20 13.04 16.44 1.81
C ALA A 20 11.61 17.00 1.82
N ASP A 21 10.87 16.78 0.73
CA ASP A 21 9.45 17.15 0.67
C ASP A 21 8.58 15.96 1.12
N VAL A 22 7.73 16.17 2.12
CA VAL A 22 6.90 15.11 2.73
C VAL A 22 5.42 15.30 2.40
N PHE A 23 4.88 14.41 1.56
CA PHE A 23 3.49 14.48 1.09
C PHE A 23 2.62 13.37 1.67
N GLY A 24 1.52 13.77 2.31
CA GLY A 24 0.39 12.88 2.56
C GLY A 24 -0.32 12.57 1.24
N VAL A 25 -0.64 11.30 0.98
CA VAL A 25 -1.34 10.88 -0.26
C VAL A 25 -2.64 10.17 0.07
N VAL A 26 -3.42 10.75 0.99
CA VAL A 26 -4.65 10.15 1.51
C VAL A 26 -5.89 10.94 1.13
N ARG A 27 -7.00 10.21 0.90
CA ARG A 27 -8.29 10.77 0.45
C ARG A 27 -8.95 11.62 1.54
N TYR A 28 -8.99 11.08 2.76
CA TYR A 28 -9.60 11.71 3.92
C TYR A 28 -8.52 11.99 4.98
N PRO A 29 -7.80 13.13 4.89
CA PRO A 29 -6.81 13.49 5.89
C PRO A 29 -7.48 13.77 7.24
N LYS A 30 -6.80 13.41 8.33
CA LYS A 30 -7.16 13.83 9.70
C LYS A 30 -6.28 15.01 10.11
N GLU A 31 -6.66 15.76 11.13
CA GLU A 31 -5.92 16.96 11.59
C GLU A 31 -4.42 16.69 11.85
N PHE A 32 -4.05 15.50 12.31
CA PHE A 32 -2.64 15.20 12.55
C PHE A 32 -1.81 15.07 11.25
N VAL A 33 -2.44 14.74 10.10
CA VAL A 33 -1.74 14.59 8.82
C VAL A 33 -1.03 15.90 8.45
N GLU A 34 -1.70 17.03 8.69
CA GLU A 34 -1.16 18.38 8.47
C GLU A 34 -0.01 18.73 9.43
N ARG A 35 0.17 17.98 10.51
CA ARG A 35 1.29 18.16 11.46
C ARG A 35 2.52 17.32 11.13
N VAL A 36 2.35 16.27 10.32
CA VAL A 36 3.40 15.27 10.04
C VAL A 36 3.86 15.33 8.57
N THR A 37 3.11 16.01 7.71
CA THR A 37 3.41 16.18 6.29
C THR A 37 3.40 17.66 5.94
N ASP A 38 4.20 18.07 4.97
CA ASP A 38 4.20 19.45 4.46
C ASP A 38 2.88 19.78 3.77
N ARG A 39 2.30 18.77 3.09
CA ARG A 39 1.01 18.90 2.41
C ARG A 39 0.38 17.53 2.17
N ASN A 40 -0.95 17.44 2.28
CA ASN A 40 -1.70 16.29 1.79
C ASN A 40 -2.25 16.53 0.36
N ILE A 41 -2.22 15.50 -0.47
CA ILE A 41 -2.61 15.54 -1.88
C ILE A 41 -3.71 14.48 -2.16
N PRO A 42 -5.00 14.81 -1.91
CA PRO A 42 -6.09 13.86 -2.12
C PRO A 42 -6.32 13.45 -3.58
N ALA A 43 -5.86 14.27 -4.54
CA ALA A 43 -6.11 14.08 -5.97
C ALA A 43 -5.50 12.80 -6.53
N ILE A 44 -4.37 12.35 -5.96
CA ILE A 44 -3.66 11.11 -6.32
C ILE A 44 -3.88 10.00 -5.29
N ALA A 45 -4.73 10.23 -4.29
CA ALA A 45 -5.20 9.18 -3.42
C ALA A 45 -6.15 8.24 -4.19
N PRO A 46 -6.37 7.01 -3.72
CA PRO A 46 -7.33 6.11 -4.32
C PRO A 46 -8.71 6.77 -4.45
N PRO A 47 -9.42 6.57 -5.57
CA PRO A 47 -10.77 7.12 -5.72
C PRO A 47 -11.70 6.48 -4.68
N GLU A 48 -12.73 7.23 -4.27
CA GLU A 48 -13.60 6.88 -3.15
C GLU A 48 -14.27 5.51 -3.32
N ASP A 49 -14.76 5.20 -4.52
CA ASP A 49 -15.39 3.92 -4.84
C ASP A 49 -14.43 2.74 -4.73
N LEU A 50 -13.16 2.92 -5.14
CA LEU A 50 -12.14 1.90 -5.01
C LEU A 50 -11.72 1.72 -3.54
N LEU A 51 -11.51 2.82 -2.82
CA LEU A 51 -11.13 2.80 -1.41
C LEU A 51 -12.19 2.11 -0.56
N ASN A 52 -13.46 2.46 -0.77
CA ASN A 52 -14.58 1.86 -0.04
C ASN A 52 -14.71 0.37 -0.35
N ALA A 53 -14.63 -0.03 -1.64
CA ALA A 53 -14.68 -1.44 -2.02
C ALA A 53 -13.53 -2.24 -1.38
N TYR A 54 -12.31 -1.70 -1.40
CA TYR A 54 -11.15 -2.33 -0.75
C TYR A 54 -11.41 -2.51 0.75
N LYS A 55 -11.85 -1.46 1.46
CA LYS A 55 -12.10 -1.53 2.90
C LYS A 55 -13.20 -2.50 3.28
N THR A 56 -14.29 -2.56 2.50
CA THR A 56 -15.35 -3.54 2.74
C THR A 56 -14.85 -4.99 2.64
N VAL A 57 -13.98 -5.31 1.66
CA VAL A 57 -13.44 -6.67 1.53
C VAL A 57 -12.40 -6.95 2.62
N GLU A 58 -11.56 -5.97 2.94
CA GLU A 58 -10.55 -6.09 4.00
C GLU A 58 -11.20 -6.36 5.36
N GLU A 59 -12.20 -5.56 5.74
CA GLU A 59 -12.97 -5.73 6.99
C GLU A 59 -13.64 -7.11 7.06
N ALA A 60 -14.24 -7.58 5.96
CA ALA A 60 -14.85 -8.90 5.91
C ALA A 60 -13.82 -10.04 6.04
N ALA A 61 -12.63 -9.90 5.44
CA ALA A 61 -11.56 -10.87 5.57
C ALA A 61 -10.95 -10.88 7.00
N GLU A 62 -10.84 -9.71 7.64
CA GLU A 62 -10.47 -9.59 9.06
C GLU A 62 -11.49 -10.28 9.97
N GLU A 63 -12.79 -10.06 9.76
CA GLU A 63 -13.86 -10.71 10.52
C GLU A 63 -13.83 -12.24 10.38
N ASN A 64 -13.44 -12.74 9.21
CA ASN A 64 -13.27 -14.17 8.95
C ASN A 64 -11.91 -14.73 9.43
N SER A 65 -11.07 -13.91 10.06
CA SER A 65 -9.71 -14.30 10.51
C SER A 65 -8.84 -14.84 9.38
N GLU A 66 -9.00 -14.30 8.18
CA GLU A 66 -8.16 -14.65 7.04
C GLU A 66 -6.71 -14.20 7.29
N PRO A 67 -5.70 -14.97 6.84
CA PRO A 67 -4.29 -14.72 7.14
C PRO A 67 -3.71 -13.46 6.47
N ASN A 68 -4.35 -12.96 5.41
CA ASN A 68 -3.91 -11.72 4.75
C ASN A 68 -5.09 -10.92 4.16
N PRO A 69 -5.85 -10.21 5.01
CA PRO A 69 -7.02 -9.45 4.59
C PRO A 69 -6.71 -8.40 3.51
N ALA A 70 -5.56 -7.73 3.63
CA ALA A 70 -5.10 -6.72 2.68
C ALA A 70 -4.84 -7.30 1.27
N SER A 71 -4.16 -8.45 1.19
CA SER A 71 -3.95 -9.17 -0.06
C SER A 71 -5.28 -9.61 -0.69
N ILE A 72 -6.18 -10.17 0.13
CA ILE A 72 -7.51 -10.62 -0.34
C ILE A 72 -8.29 -9.44 -0.91
N ALA A 73 -8.35 -8.33 -0.19
CA ALA A 73 -9.01 -7.11 -0.64
C ALA A 73 -8.40 -6.57 -1.92
N TRP A 74 -7.07 -6.44 -1.97
CA TRP A 74 -6.33 -5.93 -3.13
C TRP A 74 -6.68 -6.69 -4.42
N ASN A 75 -6.64 -8.02 -4.35
CA ASN A 75 -6.91 -8.88 -5.50
C ASN A 75 -8.41 -8.88 -5.86
N SER A 76 -9.29 -8.97 -4.86
CA SER A 76 -10.74 -9.06 -5.06
C SER A 76 -11.31 -7.83 -5.78
N VAL A 77 -10.78 -6.63 -5.49
CA VAL A 77 -11.27 -5.39 -6.12
C VAL A 77 -10.47 -4.97 -7.35
N SER A 78 -9.50 -5.79 -7.80
CA SER A 78 -8.56 -5.44 -8.87
C SER A 78 -7.87 -4.10 -8.62
N TYR A 79 -7.38 -3.90 -7.40
CA TYR A 79 -6.97 -2.60 -6.90
C TYR A 79 -5.92 -1.94 -7.78
N GLU A 80 -4.84 -2.67 -8.10
CA GLU A 80 -3.74 -2.16 -8.90
C GLU A 80 -4.19 -1.58 -10.23
N ARG A 81 -4.96 -2.36 -11.00
CA ARG A 81 -5.47 -1.94 -12.31
C ARG A 81 -6.33 -0.68 -12.19
N ARG A 82 -7.30 -0.66 -11.26
CA ARG A 82 -8.24 0.46 -11.10
C ARG A 82 -7.53 1.73 -10.60
N TYR A 83 -6.53 1.59 -9.74
CA TYR A 83 -5.77 2.72 -9.25
C TYR A 83 -4.86 3.30 -10.34
N LEU A 84 -4.18 2.47 -11.11
CA LEU A 84 -3.37 2.94 -12.24
C LEU A 84 -4.24 3.65 -13.29
N GLU A 85 -5.41 3.09 -13.64
CA GLU A 85 -6.40 3.73 -14.52
C GLU A 85 -6.87 5.09 -13.96
N HIS A 86 -7.06 5.20 -12.65
CA HIS A 86 -7.39 6.48 -12.00
C HIS A 86 -6.29 7.53 -12.18
N LEU A 87 -5.02 7.14 -12.11
CA LEU A 87 -3.88 8.05 -12.26
C LEU A 87 -3.75 8.61 -13.67
N GLU A 88 -4.34 7.99 -14.69
CA GLU A 88 -4.34 8.48 -16.08
C GLU A 88 -5.22 9.74 -16.30
N GLY A 89 -6.06 10.10 -15.31
CA GLY A 89 -6.90 11.28 -15.38
C GLY A 89 -6.09 12.59 -15.48
N PRO A 90 -6.59 13.62 -16.19
CA PRO A 90 -5.83 14.85 -16.45
C PRO A 90 -5.45 15.61 -15.18
N GLY A 91 -6.30 15.59 -14.15
CA GLY A 91 -6.00 16.21 -12.85
C GLY A 91 -4.88 15.47 -12.10
N GLN A 92 -4.90 14.14 -12.15
CA GLN A 92 -3.90 13.27 -11.56
C GLN A 92 -2.56 13.43 -12.27
N GLN A 93 -2.55 13.46 -13.59
CA GLN A 93 -1.35 13.68 -14.40
C GLN A 93 -0.69 15.03 -14.12
N ALA A 94 -1.47 16.10 -13.93
CA ALA A 94 -0.91 17.40 -13.55
C ALA A 94 -0.21 17.36 -12.18
N VAL A 95 -0.80 16.65 -11.21
CA VAL A 95 -0.20 16.47 -9.87
C VAL A 95 1.02 15.55 -9.92
N LEU A 96 0.97 14.48 -10.72
CA LEU A 96 2.12 13.61 -10.94
C LEU A 96 3.29 14.37 -11.55
N ALA A 97 3.04 15.25 -12.53
CA ALA A 97 4.08 16.10 -13.10
C ALA A 97 4.74 17.00 -12.03
N GLU A 98 3.95 17.58 -11.12
CA GLU A 98 4.48 18.38 -9.99
C GLU A 98 5.34 17.52 -9.04
N LEU A 99 4.94 16.28 -8.76
CA LEU A 99 5.74 15.35 -7.95
C LEU A 99 7.03 14.93 -8.66
N VAL A 100 6.98 14.69 -9.98
CA VAL A 100 8.13 14.37 -10.82
C VAL A 100 9.13 15.53 -10.81
N ASP A 101 8.67 16.77 -10.97
CA ASP A 101 9.53 17.94 -10.91
C ASP A 101 10.21 18.09 -9.55
N ARG A 102 9.49 17.86 -8.44
CA ARG A 102 10.10 17.86 -7.10
C ARG A 102 11.12 16.75 -6.91
N ALA A 103 10.82 15.54 -7.36
CA ALA A 103 11.70 14.39 -7.24
C ALA A 103 13.00 14.53 -8.08
N ARG A 104 13.08 15.48 -9.01
CA ARG A 104 14.33 15.86 -9.69
C ARG A 104 15.26 16.69 -8.82
N GLU A 105 14.69 17.48 -7.92
CA GLU A 105 15.43 18.47 -7.13
C GLU A 105 15.73 17.99 -5.72
N ARG A 106 14.86 17.14 -5.15
CA ARG A 106 14.90 16.73 -3.74
C ARG A 106 14.39 15.31 -3.56
N ASP A 107 14.68 14.76 -2.38
CA ASP A 107 14.04 13.54 -1.93
C ASP A 107 12.57 13.80 -1.60
N VAL A 108 11.70 12.90 -2.05
CA VAL A 108 10.24 13.02 -1.89
C VAL A 108 9.74 11.86 -1.06
N TRP A 109 8.92 12.15 -0.06
CA TRP A 109 8.30 11.15 0.81
C TRP A 109 6.79 11.06 0.54
N LEU A 110 6.32 9.87 0.18
CA LEU A 110 4.90 9.58 -0.02
C LEU A 110 4.35 8.83 1.20
N VAL A 111 3.43 9.46 1.92
CA VAL A 111 2.94 8.99 3.23
C VAL A 111 1.47 8.58 3.18
N CYS A 112 1.17 7.38 3.66
CA CYS A 112 -0.18 6.81 3.76
C CYS A 112 -0.48 6.27 5.17
N TRP A 113 -1.67 5.72 5.39
CA TRP A 113 -2.07 5.01 6.61
C TRP A 113 -1.44 3.63 6.74
N GLU A 114 -1.43 2.87 5.65
CA GLU A 114 -1.12 1.44 5.67
C GLU A 114 0.34 1.18 6.04
N LYS A 115 0.65 0.32 7.01
CA LYS A 115 2.04 -0.01 7.31
C LYS A 115 2.64 -0.94 6.24
N ASP A 116 1.88 -1.90 5.74
CA ASP A 116 2.35 -2.85 4.73
C ASP A 116 2.41 -2.19 3.33
N ALA A 117 3.62 -2.00 2.82
CA ALA A 117 3.80 -1.39 1.50
C ALA A 117 3.40 -2.31 0.33
N ARG A 118 3.28 -3.63 0.53
CA ARG A 118 2.97 -4.61 -0.53
C ARG A 118 1.60 -4.33 -1.16
N TRP A 119 0.61 -4.03 -0.30
CA TRP A 119 -0.80 -3.84 -0.64
C TRP A 119 -1.26 -2.39 -0.47
N CYS A 120 -0.37 -1.42 -0.73
CA CYS A 120 -0.66 0.00 -0.58
C CYS A 120 -0.48 0.75 -1.91
N HIS A 121 -1.38 1.70 -2.19
CA HIS A 121 -1.32 2.54 -3.39
C HIS A 121 -0.03 3.36 -3.51
N ARG A 122 0.61 3.71 -2.38
CA ARG A 122 1.85 4.49 -2.39
C ARG A 122 2.99 3.80 -3.14
N ARG A 123 3.00 2.46 -3.19
CA ARG A 123 3.98 1.67 -3.96
C ARG A 123 3.80 1.93 -5.46
N LEU A 124 2.55 1.87 -5.93
CA LEU A 124 2.19 2.13 -7.32
C LEU A 124 2.44 3.60 -7.68
N LEU A 125 2.09 4.52 -6.77
CA LEU A 125 2.33 5.94 -6.96
C LEU A 125 3.81 6.27 -7.08
N ALA A 126 4.66 5.72 -6.20
CA ALA A 126 6.11 5.90 -6.28
C ALA A 126 6.66 5.39 -7.62
N SER A 127 6.20 4.21 -8.06
CA SER A 127 6.57 3.64 -9.36
C SER A 127 6.17 4.55 -10.52
N ALA A 128 4.96 5.12 -10.47
CA ALA A 128 4.47 6.06 -11.49
C ALA A 128 5.27 7.37 -11.53
N VAL A 129 5.75 7.86 -10.38
CA VAL A 129 6.62 9.04 -10.31
C VAL A 129 7.99 8.74 -10.94
N VAL A 130 8.65 7.65 -10.54
CA VAL A 130 10.01 7.36 -11.01
C VAL A 130 10.07 6.87 -12.46
N THR A 131 8.97 6.34 -13.01
CA THR A 131 8.89 5.95 -14.44
C THR A 131 9.21 7.11 -15.38
N GLN A 132 9.03 8.36 -14.93
CA GLN A 132 9.27 9.57 -15.71
C GLN A 132 10.66 10.21 -15.44
N LEU A 133 11.50 9.53 -14.66
CA LEU A 133 12.79 10.03 -14.19
C LEU A 133 13.91 9.05 -14.53
N GLU A 134 15.06 9.61 -14.91
CA GLU A 134 16.30 8.86 -15.03
C GLU A 134 17.04 8.96 -13.68
N ASP A 135 17.62 7.86 -13.19
CA ASP A 135 18.47 7.80 -11.99
C ASP A 135 17.80 8.23 -10.66
N VAL A 136 16.50 7.97 -10.51
CA VAL A 136 15.77 8.14 -9.23
C VAL A 136 15.37 6.79 -8.67
N GLU A 137 15.77 6.51 -7.43
CA GLU A 137 15.48 5.24 -6.75
C GLU A 137 14.19 5.32 -5.94
N VAL A 138 13.52 4.17 -5.77
CA VAL A 138 12.38 4.02 -4.86
C VAL A 138 12.81 3.25 -3.64
N VAL A 139 12.57 3.81 -2.45
CA VAL A 139 12.86 3.16 -1.17
C VAL A 139 11.60 3.09 -0.32
N HIS A 140 11.17 1.87 0.01
CA HIS A 140 9.98 1.63 0.83
C HIS A 140 10.35 1.44 2.30
N HIS A 141 9.58 2.06 3.19
CA HIS A 141 9.78 2.03 4.64
C HIS A 141 8.47 1.62 5.34
N PRO A 142 8.33 0.38 5.84
CA PRO A 142 9.32 -0.70 5.82
C PRO A 142 9.52 -1.28 4.40
N ASP A 143 10.66 -1.95 4.20
CA ASP A 143 10.96 -2.66 2.95
C ASP A 143 9.98 -3.84 2.79
N PRO A 144 9.19 -3.92 1.69
CA PRO A 144 8.21 -4.98 1.46
C PRO A 144 8.82 -6.39 1.48
N THR A 145 10.10 -6.57 1.17
CA THR A 145 10.75 -7.90 1.21
C THR A 145 11.07 -8.36 2.63
N THR A 146 10.99 -7.46 3.61
CA THR A 146 11.29 -7.76 5.02
C THR A 146 10.05 -7.91 5.89
N ILE A 147 8.86 -7.66 5.32
CA ILE A 147 7.60 -7.79 6.04
C ILE A 147 7.26 -9.27 6.14
N PRO A 148 7.01 -9.82 7.35
CA PRO A 148 6.59 -11.20 7.50
C PRO A 148 5.37 -11.52 6.62
N VAL A 149 5.40 -12.68 5.99
CA VAL A 149 4.21 -13.28 5.40
C VAL A 149 3.62 -14.14 6.51
N GLU A 150 2.38 -13.86 6.92
CA GLU A 150 1.63 -14.82 7.74
C GLU A 150 1.31 -15.99 6.81
N GLU A 151 2.12 -17.04 6.89
CA GLU A 151 1.85 -18.28 6.16
C GLU A 151 0.61 -18.90 6.77
N THR A 152 -0.31 -19.35 5.92
CA THR A 152 -1.34 -20.30 6.32
C THR A 152 -0.62 -21.48 6.95
N SER A 153 -0.83 -21.72 8.25
CA SER A 153 -0.60 -23.03 8.81
C SER A 153 -1.59 -23.97 8.13
N ASP A 154 -1.18 -24.54 6.99
CA ASP A 154 -1.74 -25.78 6.48
C ASP A 154 -1.36 -26.85 7.50
N ASP A 155 -2.12 -26.91 8.60
CA ASP A 155 -2.25 -28.14 9.38
C ASP A 155 -2.98 -29.15 8.48
N GLU A 156 -2.25 -29.72 7.53
CA GLU A 156 -2.53 -31.03 6.96
C GLU A 156 -2.41 -32.07 8.09
N GLU A 157 -3.42 -32.15 8.96
CA GLU A 157 -3.71 -33.35 9.73
C GLU A 157 -4.96 -34.04 9.18
N GLY A 158 -4.71 -34.82 8.12
CA GLY A 158 -5.36 -36.11 7.90
C GLY A 158 -6.71 -36.08 7.19
N ASP A 159 -6.68 -36.12 5.85
CA ASP A 159 -7.79 -36.70 5.09
C ASP A 159 -7.92 -38.19 5.50
N PRO A 160 -9.03 -38.64 6.11
CA PRO A 160 -9.17 -40.01 6.56
C PRO A 160 -9.08 -40.94 5.35
N THR A 161 -8.06 -41.79 5.35
CA THR A 161 -7.90 -42.77 4.28
C THR A 161 -8.94 -43.88 4.43
N LEU A 162 -9.34 -44.51 3.32
CA LEU A 162 -10.23 -45.68 3.31
C LEU A 162 -9.76 -46.85 4.19
N ALA A 163 -8.52 -46.83 4.68
CA ALA A 163 -8.00 -47.81 5.64
C ALA A 163 -8.61 -47.65 7.05
N ASP A 164 -9.01 -46.43 7.46
CA ASP A 164 -9.60 -46.18 8.78
C ASP A 164 -11.02 -46.76 8.92
N PHE A 165 -11.71 -47.02 7.81
CA PHE A 165 -13.02 -47.68 7.81
C PHE A 165 -12.94 -49.22 7.81
N ALA A 166 -11.75 -49.81 7.62
CA ALA A 166 -11.59 -51.26 7.48
C ALA A 166 -11.29 -51.97 8.82
N SER A 167 -11.01 -51.24 9.90
CA SER A 167 -10.70 -51.81 11.22
C SER A 167 -11.68 -51.31 12.28
N GLY A 168 -12.68 -52.12 12.63
CA GLY A 168 -13.45 -51.86 13.85
C GLY A 168 -14.80 -52.56 13.98
N GLY A 169 -15.28 -53.25 12.95
CA GLY A 169 -16.37 -54.22 13.12
C GLY A 169 -15.88 -55.43 13.90
N ALA A 170 -16.26 -55.50 15.18
CA ALA A 170 -16.24 -56.71 16.01
C ALA A 170 -17.49 -56.73 16.88
#